data_AF-A0A0J1BT57-F1
#
_entry.id   AF-A0A0J1BT57-F1
#
_cell.length_a   1.000
_cell.length_b   1.000
_cell.length_c   1.000
_cell.angle_alpha   90.00
_cell.angle_beta   90.00
_cell.angle_gamma   90.00
#
_symmetry.space_group_name_H-M   'P 1'
#
loop_
_entity.id
_entity.type
_entity.pdbx_description
1 polymer ?
#
loop_
_entity_poly.entity_id
_entity_poly.type
_entity_poly.pdbx_seq_one_letter_code
_entity_poly.pdbx_strand_id
1 'polypeptide(L)'
;MKTTHLVSKILFYITRFLAVLYFSLAAYSALALTTGWFLNFREGGKYFQICYPFTNHPLMLGDYNTPYIIFEFLSPLSLYGLFFLLISNVFKVFFQPKLFTQNGITHLRQFYLANLFIPGIVILLSSIFVSLDNEVAIFIVLHFMLGVFAYFLATIFKQGLNLQNEQDLFI
;
A
#
# COMPACT_ATOMS: atom_id res chain seq x y z
N MET A 1 10.18 -18.72 18.24
CA MET A 1 10.00 -18.61 16.76
C MET A 1 8.63 -19.09 16.26
N LYS A 2 8.00 -20.13 16.83
CA LYS A 2 6.68 -20.62 16.38
C LYS A 2 5.58 -19.53 16.39
N THR A 3 5.55 -18.70 17.43
CA THR A 3 4.58 -17.58 17.55
C THR A 3 4.81 -16.52 16.49
N THR A 4 6.04 -16.06 16.27
CA THR A 4 6.39 -15.11 15.20
C THR A 4 5.98 -15.62 13.83
N HIS A 5 6.29 -16.89 13.54
CA HIS A 5 5.91 -17.53 12.29
C HIS A 5 4.39 -17.56 12.09
N LEU A 6 3.62 -17.90 13.14
CA LEU A 6 2.16 -17.90 13.09
C LEU A 6 1.61 -16.49 12.86
N VAL A 7 2.06 -15.51 13.64
CA VAL A 7 1.61 -14.12 13.56
C VAL A 7 1.92 -13.54 12.18
N SER A 8 3.15 -13.68 11.69
CA SER A 8 3.53 -13.19 10.35
C SER A 8 2.74 -13.88 9.24
N LYS A 9 2.42 -15.17 9.38
CA LYS A 9 1.59 -15.89 8.41
C LYS A 9 0.15 -15.35 8.38
N ILE A 10 -0.46 -15.12 9.54
CA ILE A 10 -1.79 -14.51 9.65
C ILE A 10 -1.78 -13.12 9.02
N LEU A 11 -0.82 -12.27 9.42
CA LEU A 11 -0.68 -10.91 8.90
C LEU A 11 -0.44 -10.88 7.39
N PHE A 12 0.31 -11.83 6.84
CA PHE A 12 0.50 -11.98 5.39
C PHE A 12 -0.83 -12.17 4.66
N TYR A 13 -1.68 -13.11 5.10
CA TYR A 13 -2.94 -13.36 4.41
C TYR A 13 -3.92 -12.20 4.57
N ILE A 14 -4.00 -11.59 5.75
CA ILE A 14 -4.86 -10.41 5.99
C ILE A 14 -4.43 -9.26 5.08
N THR A 15 -3.14 -8.90 5.09
CA THR A 15 -2.65 -7.79 4.26
C THR A 15 -2.69 -8.11 2.77
N ARG A 16 -2.48 -9.37 2.36
CA ARG A 16 -2.66 -9.78 0.96
C ARG A 16 -4.12 -9.64 0.51
N PHE A 17 -5.06 -10.05 1.35
CA PHE A 17 -6.49 -9.88 1.08
C PHE A 17 -6.86 -8.39 0.97
N LEU A 18 -6.40 -7.56 1.91
CA LEU A 18 -6.61 -6.11 1.87
C LEU A 18 -6.03 -5.49 0.60
N ALA A 19 -4.82 -5.89 0.19
CA ALA A 19 -4.22 -5.40 -1.06
C ALA A 19 -5.12 -5.68 -2.27
N VAL A 20 -5.64 -6.92 -2.38
CA VAL A 20 -6.56 -7.30 -3.45
C VAL A 20 -7.85 -6.49 -3.38
N LEU A 21 -8.43 -6.32 -2.18
CA LEU A 21 -9.65 -5.53 -1.99
C LEU A 21 -9.46 -4.07 -2.44
N TYR A 22 -8.41 -3.40 -1.96
CA TYR A 22 -8.12 -2.00 -2.31
C TYR A 22 -7.85 -1.81 -3.80
N PHE A 23 -7.05 -2.69 -4.42
CA PHE A 23 -6.84 -2.62 -5.88
C PHE A 23 -8.11 -2.92 -6.67
N SER A 24 -8.95 -3.84 -6.20
CA SER A 24 -10.24 -4.14 -6.84
C SER A 24 -11.18 -2.95 -6.76
N LEU A 25 -11.25 -2.29 -5.61
CA LEU A 25 -12.04 -1.06 -5.44
C LEU A 25 -11.49 0.06 -6.32
N ALA A 26 -10.17 0.26 -6.39
CA ALA A 26 -9.57 1.27 -7.25
C ALA A 26 -9.85 1.02 -8.74
N ALA A 27 -9.68 -0.22 -9.20
CA ALA A 27 -9.97 -0.60 -10.58
C ALA A 27 -11.46 -0.46 -10.90
N TYR A 28 -12.33 -0.89 -9.99
CA TYR A 28 -13.78 -0.76 -10.15
C TYR A 28 -14.20 0.71 -10.21
N SER A 29 -13.67 1.54 -9.32
CA SER A 29 -13.91 2.99 -9.31
C SER A 29 -13.44 3.66 -10.60
N ALA A 30 -12.24 3.34 -11.07
CA ALA A 30 -11.72 3.87 -12.33
C ALA A 30 -12.58 3.45 -13.52
N LEU A 31 -13.05 2.19 -13.56
CA LEU A 31 -13.97 1.70 -14.59
C LEU A 31 -15.28 2.47 -14.55
N ALA A 32 -15.91 2.61 -13.38
CA ALA A 32 -17.18 3.31 -13.22
C ALA A 32 -17.07 4.78 -13.65
N LEU A 33 -16.00 5.48 -13.23
CA LEU A 33 -15.76 6.88 -13.57
C LEU A 33 -15.44 7.11 -15.05
N THR A 34 -14.83 6.14 -15.74
CA THR A 34 -14.49 6.28 -17.18
C THR A 34 -15.62 5.84 -18.11
N THR A 35 -16.41 4.85 -17.72
CA THR A 35 -17.48 4.28 -18.56
C THR A 35 -18.86 4.81 -18.23
N GLY A 36 -19.03 5.43 -17.06
CA GLY A 36 -20.34 5.77 -16.48
C GLY A 36 -21.11 4.56 -15.95
N TRP A 37 -20.54 3.35 -16.01
CA TRP A 37 -21.20 2.15 -15.50
C TRP A 37 -21.33 2.21 -13.99
N PHE A 38 -22.54 1.90 -13.50
CA PHE A 38 -22.85 1.89 -12.07
C PHE A 38 -22.51 3.23 -11.38
N LEU A 39 -22.52 4.33 -12.14
CA LEU A 39 -22.22 5.68 -11.67
C LEU A 39 -23.52 6.50 -11.63
N ASN A 40 -23.83 7.04 -10.46
CA ASN A 40 -24.92 7.98 -10.26
C ASN A 40 -24.36 9.34 -9.87
N PHE A 41 -25.08 10.40 -10.20
CA PHE A 41 -24.73 11.77 -9.83
C PHE A 41 -25.76 12.35 -8.85
N ARG A 42 -25.28 13.15 -7.90
CA ARG A 42 -26.13 13.88 -6.94
C ARG A 42 -25.88 15.39 -7.01
N GLU A 43 -26.88 16.12 -6.51
CA GLU A 43 -26.84 17.59 -6.38
C GLU A 43 -26.43 18.31 -7.67
N GLY A 44 -27.07 17.96 -8.78
CA GLY A 44 -26.81 18.60 -10.07
C GLY A 44 -25.42 18.28 -10.66
N GLY A 45 -24.81 17.15 -10.28
CA GLY A 45 -23.53 16.70 -10.85
C GLY A 45 -22.31 17.06 -10.01
N LYS A 46 -22.49 17.61 -8.81
CA LYS A 46 -21.37 17.96 -7.90
C LYS A 46 -20.74 16.73 -7.24
N TYR A 47 -21.52 15.69 -6.98
CA TYR A 47 -21.07 14.48 -6.32
C TYR A 47 -21.33 13.27 -7.21
N PHE A 48 -20.38 12.33 -7.21
CA PHE A 48 -20.55 11.03 -7.83
C PHE A 48 -20.81 9.95 -6.78
N GLN A 49 -21.55 8.93 -7.18
CA GLN A 49 -21.79 7.72 -6.41
C GLN A 49 -21.46 6.52 -7.27
N ILE A 50 -20.44 5.77 -6.88
CA ILE A 50 -20.16 4.46 -7.48
C ILE A 50 -21.02 3.46 -6.73
N CYS A 51 -21.93 2.80 -7.44
CA CYS A 51 -22.90 1.87 -6.87
C CYS A 51 -22.39 0.43 -6.90
N TYR A 52 -23.02 -0.47 -6.14
CA TYR A 52 -22.81 -1.91 -6.34
C TYR A 52 -23.27 -2.33 -7.74
N PRO A 53 -22.59 -3.28 -8.39
CA PRO A 53 -22.95 -3.75 -9.73
C PRO A 53 -24.44 -4.10 -9.83
N PHE A 54 -25.08 -3.63 -10.90
CA PHE A 54 -26.49 -3.88 -11.20
C PHE A 54 -27.49 -3.34 -10.15
N THR A 55 -27.06 -2.42 -9.28
CA THR A 55 -27.94 -1.78 -8.29
C THR A 55 -27.75 -0.26 -8.28
N ASN A 56 -28.66 0.44 -7.60
CA ASN A 56 -28.52 1.87 -7.31
C ASN A 56 -28.04 2.13 -5.86
N HIS A 57 -27.55 1.10 -5.16
CA HIS A 57 -27.05 1.26 -3.80
C HIS A 57 -25.60 1.78 -3.83
N PRO A 58 -25.32 2.93 -3.21
CA PRO A 58 -23.98 3.52 -3.24
C PRO A 58 -22.99 2.66 -2.45
N LEU A 59 -21.85 2.36 -3.08
CA LEU A 59 -20.69 1.70 -2.47
C LEU A 59 -19.62 2.73 -2.08
N MET A 60 -19.31 3.67 -2.97
CA MET A 60 -18.35 4.75 -2.74
C MET A 60 -18.94 6.09 -3.19
N LEU A 61 -18.57 7.15 -2.49
CA LEU A 61 -19.04 8.52 -2.70
C LEU A 61 -17.84 9.44 -2.84
N GLY A 62 -17.99 10.51 -3.61
CA GLY A 62 -16.95 11.51 -3.71
C GLY A 62 -17.38 12.72 -4.53
N ASP A 63 -16.52 13.74 -4.54
CA ASP A 63 -16.74 14.97 -5.29
C ASP A 63 -16.39 14.76 -6.75
N TYR A 64 -17.27 15.20 -7.65
CA TYR A 64 -17.05 15.06 -9.08
C TYR A 64 -16.23 16.23 -9.64
N ASN A 65 -14.97 16.24 -9.26
CA ASN A 65 -13.95 17.11 -9.85
C ASN A 65 -12.65 16.33 -10.08
N THR A 66 -11.97 16.62 -11.18
CA THR A 66 -10.80 15.84 -11.61
C THR A 66 -9.65 15.82 -10.58
N PRO A 67 -9.26 16.95 -9.94
CA PRO A 67 -8.26 16.94 -8.87
C PRO A 67 -8.62 15.97 -7.73
N TYR A 68 -9.84 16.06 -7.20
CA TYR A 68 -10.31 15.18 -6.12
C TYR A 68 -10.28 13.71 -6.54
N ILE A 69 -10.86 13.39 -7.71
CA ILE A 69 -10.92 12.02 -8.23
C ILE A 69 -9.53 11.39 -8.30
N ILE A 70 -8.53 12.14 -8.76
CA ILE A 70 -7.17 11.63 -8.92
C ILE A 70 -6.44 11.59 -7.58
N PHE A 71 -6.37 12.71 -6.87
CA PHE A 71 -5.44 12.89 -5.74
C PHE A 71 -6.03 12.52 -4.37
N GLU A 72 -7.34 12.68 -4.19
CA GLU A 72 -8.01 12.42 -2.90
C GLU A 72 -8.79 11.10 -2.89
N PHE A 73 -9.14 10.57 -4.07
CA PHE A 73 -9.93 9.34 -4.17
C PHE A 73 -9.15 8.15 -4.74
N LEU A 74 -8.75 8.17 -6.02
CA LEU A 74 -8.09 7.03 -6.67
C LEU A 74 -6.67 6.80 -6.16
N SER A 75 -5.90 7.88 -5.95
CA SER A 75 -4.52 7.79 -5.46
C SER A 75 -4.45 7.14 -4.08
N PRO A 76 -5.16 7.62 -3.03
CA PRO A 76 -5.12 6.98 -1.72
C PRO A 76 -5.55 5.52 -1.75
N LEU A 77 -6.64 5.20 -2.48
CA LEU A 77 -7.13 3.83 -2.61
C LEU A 77 -6.09 2.90 -3.26
N SER A 78 -5.42 3.37 -4.32
CA SER A 78 -4.37 2.61 -5.00
C SER A 78 -3.10 2.47 -4.15
N LEU A 79 -2.70 3.54 -3.45
CA LEU A 79 -1.50 3.59 -2.62
C LEU A 79 -1.64 2.73 -1.37
N TYR A 80 -2.82 2.67 -0.75
CA TYR A 80 -3.09 1.72 0.33
C TYR A 80 -3.04 0.27 -0.17
N GLY A 81 -3.57 0.00 -1.37
CA GLY A 81 -3.42 -1.30 -2.02
C GLY A 81 -1.94 -1.70 -2.19
N LEU A 82 -1.12 -0.77 -2.68
CA LEU A 82 0.33 -0.97 -2.82
C LEU A 82 1.02 -1.18 -1.47
N PHE A 83 0.67 -0.37 -0.46
CA PHE A 83 1.20 -0.51 0.89
C PHE A 83 0.94 -1.91 1.44
N PHE A 84 -0.31 -2.37 1.40
CA PHE A 84 -0.70 -3.71 1.87
C PHE A 84 0.01 -4.83 1.10
N LEU A 85 0.19 -4.66 -0.21
CA LEU A 85 0.94 -5.60 -1.04
C LEU A 85 2.40 -5.70 -0.57
N LEU A 86 3.07 -4.56 -0.40
CA LEU A 86 4.47 -4.53 0.00
C LEU A 86 4.68 -5.04 1.43
N ILE A 87 3.84 -4.63 2.40
CA ILE A 87 3.97 -5.12 3.78
C ILE A 87 3.67 -6.62 3.88
N SER A 88 2.76 -7.16 3.06
CA SER A 88 2.53 -8.61 3.02
C SER A 88 3.81 -9.34 2.59
N ASN A 89 4.54 -8.83 1.61
CA ASN A 89 5.82 -9.42 1.20
C ASN A 89 6.85 -9.39 2.35
N VAL A 90 6.85 -8.34 3.17
CA VAL A 90 7.69 -8.26 4.39
C VAL A 90 7.29 -9.35 5.39
N PHE A 91 5.99 -9.54 5.66
CA PHE A 91 5.56 -10.62 6.55
C PHE A 91 5.96 -12.02 6.05
N LYS A 92 5.94 -12.23 4.73
CA LYS A 92 6.40 -13.49 4.10
C LYS A 92 7.83 -13.85 4.47
N VAL A 93 8.70 -12.84 4.65
CA VAL A 93 10.11 -13.02 5.03
C VAL A 93 10.25 -13.71 6.39
N PHE A 94 9.31 -13.52 7.31
CA PHE A 94 9.43 -14.03 8.69
C PHE A 94 8.90 -15.46 8.89
N PHE A 95 8.29 -16.07 7.88
CA PHE A 95 7.80 -17.46 7.95
C PHE A 95 8.29 -18.36 6.81
N GLN A 96 9.27 -17.90 6.03
CA GLN A 96 9.95 -18.73 5.06
C GLN A 96 11.02 -19.63 5.75
N PRO A 97 11.44 -20.75 5.12
CA PRO A 97 12.37 -21.70 5.75
C PRO A 97 13.74 -21.11 6.13
N LYS A 98 14.32 -20.24 5.28
CA LYS A 98 15.57 -19.52 5.55
C LYS A 98 15.28 -18.04 5.79
N LEU A 99 15.63 -17.53 6.97
CA LEU A 99 15.31 -16.14 7.33
C LEU A 99 16.06 -15.13 6.44
N PHE A 100 17.38 -15.25 6.32
CA PHE A 100 18.19 -14.34 5.50
C PHE A 100 18.28 -14.88 4.08
N THR A 101 17.66 -14.17 3.14
CA THR A 101 17.67 -14.52 1.71
C THR A 101 17.70 -13.25 0.87
N GLN A 102 18.23 -13.36 -0.36
CA GLN A 102 18.24 -12.25 -1.31
C GLN A 102 16.83 -11.74 -1.63
N ASN A 103 15.85 -12.65 -1.71
CA ASN A 103 14.44 -12.29 -1.89
C ASN A 103 13.89 -11.52 -0.69
N GLY A 104 14.21 -11.95 0.54
CA GLY A 104 13.82 -11.23 1.75
C GLY A 104 14.38 -9.81 1.81
N ILE A 105 15.66 -9.63 1.47
CA ILE A 105 16.30 -8.31 1.36
C ILE A 105 15.59 -7.46 0.30
N THR A 106 15.25 -8.04 -0.85
CA THR A 106 14.55 -7.32 -1.92
C THR A 106 13.16 -6.85 -1.49
N HIS A 107 12.39 -7.67 -0.77
CA HIS A 107 11.08 -7.29 -0.26
C HIS A 107 11.17 -6.17 0.78
N LEU A 108 12.09 -6.27 1.74
CA LEU A 108 12.35 -5.20 2.70
C LEU A 108 12.78 -3.91 1.99
N ARG A 109 13.61 -4.04 0.94
CA ARG A 109 14.06 -2.92 0.11
C ARG A 109 12.93 -2.18 -0.58
N GLN A 110 12.09 -2.91 -1.29
CA GLN A 110 10.93 -2.33 -1.96
C GLN A 110 10.01 -1.64 -0.96
N PHE A 111 9.75 -2.27 0.19
CA PHE A 111 8.91 -1.70 1.23
C PHE A 111 9.49 -0.41 1.82
N TYR A 112 10.77 -0.38 2.21
CA TYR A 112 11.33 0.83 2.80
C TYR A 112 11.43 1.98 1.79
N LEU A 113 11.83 1.71 0.55
CA LEU A 113 11.91 2.74 -0.49
C LEU A 113 10.54 3.34 -0.79
N ALA A 114 9.51 2.49 -0.88
CA ALA A 114 8.15 2.96 -1.07
C ALA A 114 7.70 3.88 0.07
N ASN A 115 7.93 3.50 1.32
CA ASN A 115 7.53 4.27 2.49
C ASN A 115 8.33 5.58 2.68
N LEU A 116 9.60 5.61 2.27
CA LEU A 116 10.42 6.83 2.37
C LEU A 116 10.07 7.86 1.29
N PHE A 117 9.77 7.42 0.07
CA PHE A 117 9.69 8.32 -1.08
C PHE A 117 8.27 8.54 -1.59
N ILE A 118 7.42 7.50 -1.68
CA ILE A 118 6.13 7.61 -2.36
C ILE A 118 5.20 8.62 -1.66
N PRO A 119 4.97 8.58 -0.33
CA PRO A 119 4.09 9.55 0.32
C PRO A 119 4.52 10.99 0.08
N GLY A 120 5.81 11.29 0.27
CA GLY A 120 6.34 12.64 0.06
C GLY A 120 6.19 13.13 -1.39
N ILE A 121 6.49 12.28 -2.38
CA ILE A 121 6.33 12.60 -3.80
C ILE A 121 4.85 12.85 -4.13
N VAL A 122 3.97 11.96 -3.70
CA VAL A 122 2.53 12.06 -4.00
C VAL A 122 1.94 13.32 -3.39
N ILE A 123 2.31 13.67 -2.17
CA ILE A 123 1.78 14.84 -1.48
C ILE A 123 2.32 16.13 -2.09
N LEU A 124 3.60 16.16 -2.46
CA LEU A 124 4.18 17.29 -3.19
C LEU A 124 3.49 17.50 -4.55
N LEU A 125 3.12 16.42 -5.25
CA LEU A 125 2.35 16.53 -6.48
C LEU A 125 0.92 16.97 -6.22
N SER A 126 0.28 16.41 -5.19
CA SER A 126 -1.12 16.69 -4.85
C SER A 126 -1.31 18.13 -4.40
N SER A 127 -0.35 18.73 -3.69
CA SER A 127 -0.43 20.11 -3.19
C SER A 127 -0.53 21.17 -4.30
N ILE A 128 -0.20 20.83 -5.54
CA ILE A 128 -0.36 21.68 -6.71
C ILE A 128 -1.84 21.79 -7.13
N PHE A 129 -2.64 20.75 -6.83
CA PHE A 129 -4.01 20.61 -7.33
C PHE A 129 -5.08 20.67 -6.22
N VAL A 130 -4.74 20.27 -5.01
CA VAL A 130 -5.66 20.19 -3.87
C VAL A 130 -5.05 20.76 -2.59
N SER A 131 -5.88 21.39 -1.77
CA SER A 131 -5.52 21.83 -0.42
C SER A 131 -5.35 20.62 0.49
N LEU A 132 -4.20 20.51 1.15
CA LEU A 132 -3.89 19.38 2.01
C LEU A 132 -4.32 19.64 3.45
N ASP A 133 -5.00 18.68 4.05
CA ASP A 133 -5.31 18.70 5.47
C ASP A 133 -4.06 18.44 6.32
N ASN A 134 -4.01 19.03 7.52
CA ASN A 134 -2.91 18.82 8.46
C ASN A 134 -2.70 17.34 8.84
N GLU A 135 -3.77 16.55 8.81
CA GLU A 135 -3.76 15.11 9.10
C GLU A 135 -2.89 14.32 8.11
N VAL A 136 -2.79 14.80 6.87
CA VAL A 136 -1.94 14.20 5.83
C VAL A 136 -0.46 14.24 6.23
N ALA A 137 -0.01 15.28 6.93
CA ALA A 137 1.36 15.38 7.41
C ALA A 137 1.72 14.28 8.42
N ILE A 138 0.77 13.87 9.26
CA ILE A 138 0.97 12.77 10.23
C ILE A 138 1.24 11.46 9.49
N PHE A 139 0.51 11.18 8.41
CA PHE A 139 0.73 9.98 7.60
C PHE A 139 2.13 9.96 6.98
N ILE A 140 2.64 11.10 6.49
CA ILE A 140 4.01 11.19 5.96
C ILE A 140 5.03 10.76 7.01
N VAL A 141 4.92 11.32 8.21
CA VAL A 141 5.85 11.04 9.31
C VAL A 141 5.79 9.55 9.69
N LEU A 142 4.60 8.98 9.78
CA LEU A 142 4.42 7.56 10.08
C LEU A 142 5.05 6.65 9.02
N HIS A 143 4.81 6.93 7.73
CA HIS A 143 5.43 6.18 6.64
C HIS A 143 6.95 6.36 6.63
N PHE A 144 7.44 7.58 6.83
CA PHE A 144 8.88 7.85 6.91
C PHE A 144 9.55 7.02 8.01
N MET A 145 8.98 7.05 9.23
CA MET A 145 9.49 6.25 10.38
C MET A 145 9.48 4.75 10.06
N LEU A 146 8.40 4.25 9.48
CA LEU A 146 8.28 2.85 9.07
C LEU A 146 9.32 2.47 8.01
N GLY A 147 9.58 3.37 7.06
CA GLY A 147 10.64 3.25 6.07
C GLY A 147 12.03 3.16 6.71
N VAL A 148 12.35 4.04 7.65
CA VAL A 148 13.64 4.00 8.37
C VAL A 148 13.83 2.68 9.12
N PHE A 149 12.81 2.20 9.84
CA PHE A 149 12.92 0.91 10.54
C PHE A 149 13.07 -0.26 9.57
N ALA A 150 12.33 -0.27 8.45
CA ALA A 150 12.46 -1.30 7.44
C ALA A 150 13.82 -1.27 6.72
N TYR A 151 14.44 -0.08 6.57
CA TYR A 151 15.80 0.06 6.05
C TYR A 151 16.84 -0.59 6.98
N PHE A 152 16.74 -0.38 8.29
CA PHE A 152 17.62 -1.06 9.25
C PHE A 152 17.43 -2.57 9.20
N LEU A 153 16.18 -3.06 9.13
CA LEU A 153 15.91 -4.49 8.94
C LEU A 153 16.53 -5.01 7.65
N ALA A 154 16.40 -4.31 6.52
CA ALA A 154 17.02 -4.72 5.25
C ALA A 154 18.55 -4.84 5.36
N THR A 155 19.18 -3.91 6.09
CA THR A 155 20.63 -3.92 6.33
C THR A 155 21.06 -5.08 7.21
N ILE A 156 20.34 -5.34 8.31
CA ILE A 156 20.57 -6.50 9.19
C ILE A 156 20.43 -7.80 8.39
N PHE A 157 19.40 -7.91 7.56
CA PHE A 157 19.18 -9.10 6.74
C PHE A 157 20.29 -9.33 5.72
N LYS A 158 20.82 -8.24 5.14
CA LYS A 158 21.97 -8.29 4.24
C LYS A 158 23.23 -8.78 4.96
N GLN A 159 23.51 -8.25 6.15
CA GLN A 159 24.65 -8.71 6.95
C GLN A 159 24.49 -10.17 7.38
N GLY A 160 23.27 -10.56 7.80
CA GLY A 160 22.96 -11.94 8.16
C GLY A 160 23.15 -12.92 7.01
N LEU A 161 22.79 -12.54 5.78
CA LEU A 161 23.01 -13.37 4.60
C LEU A 161 24.51 -13.56 4.29
N ASN A 162 25.31 -12.49 4.40
CA ASN A 162 26.76 -12.59 4.19
C ASN A 162 27.41 -13.54 5.19
N LEU A 163 27.07 -13.41 6.48
CA LEU A 163 27.58 -14.30 7.54
C LEU A 163 27.15 -15.75 7.34
N GLN A 164 25.91 -16.00 6.89
CA GLN A 164 25.44 -17.35 6.57
C GLN A 164 26.26 -17.97 5.44
N ASN A 165 26.53 -17.21 4.37
CA ASN A 165 27.31 -17.71 3.24
C ASN A 165 28.77 -17.96 3.63
N GLU A 166 29.36 -17.11 4.48
CA GLU A 166 30.70 -17.32 5.01
C GLU A 166 30.79 -18.61 5.83
N GLN A 167 29.82 -18.87 6.72
CA GLN A 167 29.80 -20.11 7.51
C GLN A 167 29.56 -21.36 6.66
N ASP A 168 28.70 -21.29 5.64
CA ASP A 168 28.45 -22.39 4.71
C ASP A 168 29.70 -22.72 3.85
N LEU A 169 30.65 -21.79 3.69
CA LEU A 169 31.91 -22.02 2.96
C LEU A 169 33.00 -22.75 3.79
N PHE A 170 32.87 -22.78 5.12
CA PHE A 170 33.84 -23.42 6.03
C PHE A 170 33.47 -24.86 6.45
N ILE A 171 32.37 -25.42 5.92
CA ILE A 171 31.88 -26.79 6.17
C ILE A 171 32.21 -27.67 4.96
#